data_AF-A0A496W298-F1
#
_entry.id   AF-A0A496W298-F1
#
_cell.length_a   1.000
_cell.length_b   1.000
_cell.length_c   1.000
_cell.angle_alpha   90.00
_cell.angle_beta   90.00
_cell.angle_gamma   90.00
#
_symmetry.space_group_name_H-M   'P 1'
#
loop_
_entity.id
_entity.type
_entity.pdbx_description
1 polymer ?
#
loop_
_entity_poly.entity_id
_entity_poly.type
_entity_poly.pdbx_seq_one_letter_code
_entity_poly.pdbx_strand_id
1 'polypeptide(L)'
;MKAWLVNSNSKEENKGPHCFEYMIRHNKVAAYYDPFNKQIDQIKTGDLVLLYHNENRIIAVGCVAKEFRGHDYQTHMKPADEHWVDVNWIWKVAFDDQLNPVNPIIRTDVGIKMVGKTVVNITVPLDYRALWEEIAKRQIYL
;
A
#
# COMPACT_ATOMS: atom_id res chain seq x y z
N MET A 1 4.99 -13.18 -10.95
CA MET A 1 4.95 -12.05 -10.00
C MET A 1 4.40 -10.84 -10.72
N LYS A 2 3.30 -10.26 -10.22
CA LYS A 2 2.80 -8.94 -10.60
C LYS A 2 3.23 -7.91 -9.56
N ALA A 3 3.21 -6.64 -9.93
CA ALA A 3 3.38 -5.53 -9.00
C ALA A 3 2.09 -4.72 -8.90
N TRP A 4 1.73 -4.34 -7.68
CA TRP A 4 0.50 -3.61 -7.36
C TRP A 4 0.80 -2.34 -6.58
N LEU A 5 0.11 -1.26 -6.92
CA LEU A 5 0.06 -0.03 -6.14
C LEU A 5 -1.25 -0.02 -5.36
N VAL A 6 -1.18 0.09 -4.04
CA VAL A 6 -2.37 0.21 -3.17
C VAL A 6 -2.34 1.58 -2.50
N ASN A 7 -3.44 2.31 -2.62
CA ASN A 7 -3.56 3.67 -2.14
C ASN A 7 -4.11 3.70 -0.70
N SER A 8 -3.46 4.48 0.15
CA SER A 8 -3.81 4.71 1.56
C SER A 8 -3.94 6.20 1.89
N ASN A 9 -4.33 7.02 0.91
CA ASN A 9 -4.50 8.46 1.05
C ASN A 9 -5.48 8.80 2.18
N SER A 10 -5.03 9.67 3.08
CA SER A 10 -5.87 10.29 4.09
C SER A 10 -6.38 11.62 3.55
N LYS A 11 -7.70 11.83 3.58
CA LYS A 11 -8.33 13.14 3.36
C LYS A 11 -9.03 13.55 4.65
N GLU A 12 -9.04 14.83 5.00
CA GLU A 12 -9.76 15.32 6.20
C GLU A 12 -11.26 14.95 6.18
N GLU A 13 -11.85 14.90 4.98
CA GLU A 13 -13.24 14.49 4.74
C GLU A 13 -13.49 12.99 5.01
N ASN A 14 -12.44 12.18 4.89
CA ASN A 14 -12.49 10.75 5.15
C ASN A 14 -12.10 10.53 6.62
N LYS A 15 -13.06 10.13 7.45
CA LYS A 15 -12.97 9.98 8.92
C LYS A 15 -11.92 8.97 9.45
N GLY A 16 -10.93 8.56 8.66
CA GLY A 16 -9.84 7.65 9.02
C GLY A 16 -8.46 8.20 8.62
N PRO A 17 -7.91 9.22 9.32
CA PRO A 17 -6.66 9.87 8.93
C PRO A 17 -5.39 9.00 9.02
N HIS A 18 -5.49 7.75 9.49
CA HIS A 18 -4.35 6.88 9.82
C HIS A 18 -4.44 5.46 9.24
N CYS A 19 -5.22 5.23 8.18
CA CYS A 19 -5.36 3.90 7.58
C CYS A 19 -4.02 3.28 7.13
N PHE A 20 -3.09 4.12 6.66
CA PHE A 20 -1.75 3.68 6.26
C PHE A 20 -0.95 3.10 7.43
N GLU A 21 -1.08 3.67 8.64
CA GLU A 21 -0.40 3.15 9.83
C GLU A 21 -0.92 1.79 10.21
N TYR A 22 -2.24 1.62 10.17
CA TYR A 22 -2.88 0.35 10.47
C TYR A 22 -2.39 -0.74 9.51
N MET A 23 -2.32 -0.44 8.21
CA MET A 23 -1.77 -1.33 7.18
C MET A 23 -0.30 -1.69 7.42
N ILE A 24 0.54 -0.70 7.72
CA ILE A 24 1.98 -0.92 8.00
C ILE A 24 2.17 -1.77 9.26
N ARG A 25 1.51 -1.42 10.38
CA ARG A 25 1.65 -2.11 11.67
C ARG A 25 1.15 -3.55 11.64
N HIS A 26 0.10 -3.82 10.88
CA HIS A 26 -0.50 -5.16 10.78
C HIS A 26 0.03 -5.98 9.61
N ASN A 27 1.09 -5.52 8.93
CA ASN A 27 1.67 -6.23 7.79
C ASN A 27 0.61 -6.60 6.74
N LYS A 28 -0.23 -5.64 6.35
CA LYS A 28 -1.30 -5.87 5.37
C LYS A 28 -1.50 -4.71 4.41
N VAL A 29 -2.16 -4.98 3.29
CA VAL A 29 -2.83 -3.96 2.48
C VAL A 29 -4.29 -4.31 2.32
N ALA A 30 -5.16 -3.31 2.39
CA ALA A 30 -6.59 -3.52 2.34
C ALA A 30 -7.29 -2.47 1.47
N ALA A 31 -8.48 -2.81 1.00
CA ALA A 31 -9.40 -1.87 0.39
C ALA A 31 -10.82 -2.14 0.90
N TYR A 32 -11.59 -1.07 0.98
CA TYR A 32 -12.95 -1.07 1.49
C TYR A 32 -13.91 -0.72 0.35
N TYR A 33 -15.12 -1.28 0.43
CA TYR A 33 -16.23 -1.01 -0.48
C TYR A 33 -16.00 -1.51 -1.91
N ASP A 34 -17.11 -1.90 -2.56
CA ASP A 34 -17.12 -2.23 -3.98
C ASP A 34 -16.87 -0.96 -4.83
N PRO A 35 -16.07 -1.02 -5.90
CA PRO A 35 -15.40 -2.21 -6.44
C PRO A 35 -13.96 -2.42 -5.92
N PHE A 36 -13.48 -1.56 -5.01
CA PHE A 36 -12.07 -1.53 -4.62
C PHE A 36 -11.65 -2.77 -3.83
N ASN A 37 -12.52 -3.29 -2.97
CA ASN A 37 -12.28 -4.53 -2.23
C ASN A 37 -12.07 -5.73 -3.18
N LYS A 38 -12.87 -5.85 -4.24
CA LYS A 38 -12.72 -6.88 -5.29
C LYS A 38 -11.44 -6.72 -6.10
N GLN A 39 -10.82 -5.54 -6.10
CA GLN A 39 -9.52 -5.38 -6.75
C GLN A 39 -8.39 -5.97 -5.90
N ILE A 40 -8.50 -5.96 -4.57
CA ILE A 40 -7.55 -6.65 -3.68
C ILE A 40 -7.54 -8.16 -3.94
N ASP A 41 -8.69 -8.77 -4.26
CA ASP A 41 -8.79 -10.21 -4.56
C ASP A 41 -7.94 -10.67 -5.76
N GLN A 42 -7.51 -9.72 -6.60
CA GLN A 42 -6.67 -9.98 -7.77
C GLN A 42 -5.19 -10.11 -7.41
N ILE A 43 -4.79 -9.61 -6.23
CA ILE A 43 -3.43 -9.69 -5.72
C ILE A 43 -3.20 -11.11 -5.18
N LYS A 44 -2.08 -11.73 -5.56
CA LYS A 44 -1.78 -13.14 -5.22
C LYS A 44 -0.54 -13.28 -4.36
N THR A 45 -0.46 -14.38 -3.60
CA THR A 45 0.76 -14.75 -2.87
C THR A 45 1.98 -14.70 -3.80
N GLY A 46 3.05 -14.02 -3.36
CA GLY A 46 4.26 -13.80 -4.14
C GLY A 46 4.23 -12.57 -5.06
N ASP A 47 3.11 -11.84 -5.15
CA ASP A 47 3.08 -10.55 -5.84
C ASP A 47 3.76 -9.45 -5.00
N LEU A 48 4.31 -8.45 -5.69
CA LEU A 48 4.89 -7.26 -5.08
C LEU A 48 3.80 -6.21 -4.85
N VAL A 49 3.83 -5.55 -3.70
CA VAL A 49 2.91 -4.48 -3.34
C VAL A 49 3.70 -3.24 -2.90
N LEU A 50 3.31 -2.10 -3.46
CA LEU A 50 3.77 -0.77 -3.10
C LEU A 50 2.61 -0.04 -2.42
N LEU A 51 2.79 0.33 -1.15
CA LEU A 51 1.82 1.16 -0.43
C LEU A 51 2.08 2.63 -0.73
N TYR A 52 1.09 3.29 -1.33
CA TYR A 52 1.12 4.69 -1.71
C TYR A 52 0.33 5.53 -0.71
N HIS A 53 0.89 6.67 -0.30
CA HIS A 53 0.24 7.56 0.67
C HIS A 53 0.49 9.03 0.34
N ASN A 54 -0.58 9.66 -0.15
CA ASN A 54 -0.73 11.05 -0.53
C ASN A 54 0.31 11.53 -1.56
N GLU A 55 -0.11 12.46 -2.43
CA GLU A 55 0.71 13.09 -3.47
C GLU A 55 1.48 12.09 -4.38
N ASN A 56 2.73 11.78 -4.05
CA ASN A 56 3.63 10.98 -4.89
C ASN A 56 4.49 10.00 -4.09
N ARG A 57 4.08 9.64 -2.87
CA ARG A 57 4.94 8.94 -1.91
C ARG A 57 4.60 7.45 -1.81
N ILE A 58 5.58 6.59 -2.07
CA ILE A 58 5.57 5.18 -1.68
C ILE A 58 6.19 5.09 -0.28
N ILE A 59 5.43 4.50 0.65
CA ILE A 59 5.77 4.45 2.08
C ILE A 59 6.07 3.04 2.58
N ALA A 60 5.75 2.00 1.80
CA ALA A 60 6.16 0.63 2.08
C ALA A 60 6.22 -0.19 0.80
N VAL A 61 7.10 -1.19 0.78
CA VAL A 61 7.27 -2.15 -0.32
C VAL A 61 7.39 -3.54 0.30
N GLY A 62 6.62 -4.50 -0.20
CA GLY A 62 6.63 -5.85 0.34
C GLY A 62 6.03 -6.88 -0.61
N CYS A 63 6.20 -8.16 -0.26
CA CYS A 63 5.64 -9.27 -1.02
C CYS A 63 4.44 -9.85 -0.29
N VAL A 64 3.39 -10.20 -1.03
CA VAL A 64 2.21 -10.83 -0.45
C VAL A 64 2.54 -12.23 0.07
N ALA A 65 2.28 -12.45 1.35
CA ALA A 65 2.50 -13.70 2.03
C ALA A 65 1.27 -14.62 1.95
N LYS A 66 0.07 -14.04 2.09
CA LYS A 66 -1.18 -14.80 2.13
C LYS A 66 -2.37 -13.94 1.70
N GLU A 67 -3.26 -14.56 0.93
CA GLU A 67 -4.54 -13.97 0.49
C GLU A 67 -5.60 -14.17 1.57
N PHE A 68 -6.36 -13.11 1.90
CA PHE A 68 -7.55 -13.19 2.74
C PHE A 68 -8.74 -12.53 2.05
N ARG A 69 -9.94 -13.02 2.32
CA ARG A 69 -11.22 -12.41 1.95
C ARG A 69 -11.97 -12.16 3.25
N GLY A 70 -12.61 -11.00 3.37
CA GLY A 70 -12.88 -10.30 4.63
C GLY A 70 -13.55 -11.08 5.77
N HIS A 71 -13.32 -10.58 7.00
CA HIS A 71 -14.25 -10.70 8.13
C HIS A 71 -15.15 -9.47 8.15
N ASP A 72 -16.44 -9.70 8.41
CA ASP A 72 -17.48 -8.68 8.56
C ASP A 72 -17.20 -7.82 9.81
N TYR A 73 -16.81 -6.54 9.63
CA TYR A 73 -16.80 -5.60 10.74
C TYR A 73 -18.25 -5.24 11.07
N GLN A 74 -18.88 -5.98 11.99
CA GLN A 74 -20.17 -5.64 12.57
C GLN A 74 -20.06 -4.33 13.37
N THR A 75 -20.15 -3.21 12.68
CA THR A 75 -20.43 -1.92 13.29
C THR A 75 -21.80 -1.45 12.78
N HIS A 76 -22.52 -0.69 13.60
CA HIS A 76 -23.91 -0.26 13.34
C HIS A 76 -24.09 0.69 12.14
N MET A 77 -23.05 0.88 11.32
CA MET A 77 -23.07 1.57 10.05
C MET A 77 -22.57 0.58 9.00
N LYS A 78 -23.41 0.27 8.01
CA LYS A 78 -23.20 -0.63 6.83
C LYS A 78 -21.85 -1.37 6.80
N PRO A 79 -21.82 -2.71 6.75
CA PRO A 79 -20.58 -3.48 6.72
C PRO A 79 -19.66 -2.95 5.64
N ALA A 80 -18.55 -2.35 6.04
CA ALA A 80 -17.49 -1.99 5.13
C ALA A 80 -16.81 -3.31 4.78
N ASP A 81 -17.21 -3.89 3.64
CA ASP A 81 -16.67 -5.13 3.12
C ASP A 81 -15.17 -4.94 2.81
N GLU A 82 -14.34 -5.19 3.83
CA GLU A 82 -12.88 -5.06 3.80
C GLU A 82 -12.28 -6.32 3.21
N HIS A 83 -11.53 -6.18 2.13
CA HIS A 83 -10.67 -7.25 1.62
C HIS A 83 -9.21 -6.86 1.84
N TRP A 84 -8.38 -7.79 2.29
CA TRP A 84 -6.97 -7.55 2.56
C TRP A 84 -6.08 -8.74 2.19
N VAL A 85 -4.80 -8.46 2.01
CA VAL A 85 -3.75 -9.48 1.93
C VAL A 85 -2.66 -9.19 2.94
N ASP A 86 -2.05 -10.24 3.47
CA ASP A 86 -0.90 -10.12 4.37
C ASP A 86 0.36 -9.91 3.53
N VAL A 87 1.25 -9.03 4.00
CA VAL A 87 2.43 -8.56 3.29
C VAL A 87 3.66 -8.67 4.18
N ASN A 88 4.68 -9.36 3.67
CA ASN A 88 6.01 -9.29 4.23
C ASN A 88 6.71 -8.04 3.70
N TRP A 89 6.78 -7.00 4.54
CA TRP A 89 7.46 -5.76 4.17
C TRP A 89 8.97 -5.97 4.01
N ILE A 90 9.49 -5.60 2.85
CA ILE A 90 10.91 -5.54 2.54
C ILE A 90 11.48 -4.20 2.99
N TRP A 91 10.71 -3.13 2.80
CA TRP A 91 11.08 -1.78 3.21
C TRP A 91 9.83 -1.02 3.70
N LYS A 92 10.03 -0.18 4.72
CA LYS A 92 9.04 0.74 5.27
C LYS A 92 9.72 2.08 5.51
N VAL A 93 9.00 3.16 5.22
CA VAL A 93 9.45 4.51 5.54
C VAL A 93 9.45 4.72 7.06
N ALA A 94 10.37 5.54 7.55
CA ALA A 94 10.28 6.09 8.89
C ALA A 94 9.24 7.21 8.91
N PHE A 95 8.63 7.47 10.08
CA PHE A 95 7.72 8.59 10.27
C PHE A 95 8.28 9.53 11.33
N ASP A 96 8.06 10.84 11.17
CA ASP A 96 8.33 11.82 12.21
C ASP A 96 7.24 11.80 13.30
N ASP A 97 7.39 12.65 14.32
CA ASP A 97 6.45 12.76 15.44
C ASP A 97 5.05 13.24 15.03
N GLN A 98 4.92 13.80 13.81
CA GLN A 98 3.66 14.24 13.21
C GLN A 98 3.13 13.24 12.17
N LEU A 99 3.73 12.04 12.11
CA LEU A 99 3.35 10.96 11.20
C LEU A 99 3.56 11.29 9.72
N ASN A 100 4.45 12.22 9.40
CA ASN A 100 4.88 12.44 8.02
C ASN A 100 5.96 11.44 7.64
N PRO A 101 5.88 10.83 6.45
CA PRO A 101 6.92 9.92 5.97
C PRO A 101 8.24 10.67 5.75
N VAL A 102 9.30 10.20 6.40
CA VAL A 102 10.66 10.73 6.29
C VAL A 102 11.39 10.02 5.16
N ASN A 103 11.75 10.78 4.11
CA ASN A 103 12.44 10.26 2.93
C ASN A 103 11.72 9.10 2.21
N PRO A 104 10.44 9.27 1.80
CA PRO A 104 9.71 8.25 1.05
C PRO A 104 10.34 7.99 -0.33
N ILE A 105 9.98 6.87 -0.95
CA ILE A 105 10.30 6.64 -2.37
C ILE A 105 9.33 7.48 -3.19
N ILE A 106 9.86 8.28 -4.11
CA ILE A 106 9.04 9.08 -5.01
C ILE A 106 8.62 8.20 -6.18
N ARG A 107 7.31 8.04 -6.35
CA ARG A 107 6.71 7.07 -7.26
C ARG A 107 7.08 7.30 -8.73
N THR A 108 7.28 8.55 -9.14
CA THR A 108 7.72 8.89 -10.50
C THR A 108 9.16 8.45 -10.79
N ASP A 109 9.99 8.36 -9.76
CA ASP A 109 11.40 7.99 -9.90
C ASP A 109 11.54 6.48 -10.18
N VAL A 110 10.50 5.70 -9.87
CA VAL A 110 10.39 4.26 -10.17
C VAL A 110 9.44 3.97 -11.35
N GLY A 111 9.21 4.97 -12.22
CA GLY A 111 8.49 4.81 -13.49
C GLY A 111 6.96 4.87 -13.40
N ILE A 112 6.38 4.93 -12.21
CA ILE A 112 4.93 4.94 -12.04
C ILE A 112 4.42 6.38 -12.17
N LYS A 113 3.61 6.67 -13.20
CA LYS A 113 3.07 8.02 -13.49
C LYS A 113 1.58 8.20 -13.16
N MET A 114 0.78 7.14 -13.16
CA MET A 114 -0.68 7.21 -12.95
C MET A 114 -1.08 7.48 -11.48
N VAL A 115 -2.00 8.41 -11.22
CA VAL A 115 -2.62 8.63 -9.90
C VAL A 115 -4.14 8.45 -9.98
N GLY A 116 -4.79 8.11 -8.86
CA GLY A 116 -6.25 8.25 -8.71
C GLY A 116 -7.08 6.97 -8.58
N LYS A 117 -6.48 5.78 -8.64
CA LYS A 117 -7.17 4.50 -8.36
C LYS A 117 -6.71 3.89 -7.04
N THR A 118 -7.61 3.20 -6.34
CA THR A 118 -7.34 2.60 -5.02
C THR A 118 -6.39 1.41 -5.10
N VAL A 119 -6.57 0.53 -6.10
CA VAL A 119 -5.70 -0.63 -6.36
C VAL A 119 -5.36 -0.65 -7.85
N VAL A 120 -4.08 -0.74 -8.19
CA VAL A 120 -3.62 -0.66 -9.59
C VAL A 120 -2.53 -1.70 -9.86
N ASN A 121 -2.68 -2.47 -10.93
CA ASN A 121 -1.58 -3.26 -11.45
C ASN A 121 -0.56 -2.35 -12.14
N ILE A 122 0.66 -2.30 -11.61
CA ILE A 122 1.78 -1.47 -12.07
C ILE A 122 2.93 -2.32 -12.61
N THR A 123 2.70 -3.59 -12.93
CA THR A 123 3.74 -4.52 -13.41
C THR A 123 4.51 -3.99 -14.61
N VAL A 124 3.81 -3.35 -15.56
CA VAL A 124 4.41 -2.78 -16.77
C VAL A 124 5.12 -1.44 -16.52
N PRO A 125 4.51 -0.44 -15.85
CA PRO A 125 5.17 0.86 -15.65
C PRO A 125 6.25 0.87 -14.56
N LEU A 126 6.36 -0.17 -13.72
CA LEU A 126 7.34 -0.19 -12.64
C LEU A 126 8.76 -0.47 -13.16
N ASP A 127 9.68 0.45 -12.89
CA ASP A 127 11.12 0.20 -13.02
C ASP A 127 11.64 -0.51 -11.76
N TYR A 128 11.80 -1.84 -11.85
CA TYR A 128 12.29 -2.65 -10.75
C TYR A 128 13.71 -2.28 -10.34
N ARG A 129 14.58 -1.92 -11.29
CA ARG A 129 15.96 -1.56 -10.98
C ARG A 129 15.97 -0.28 -10.15
N ALA A 130 15.26 0.75 -10.61
CA ALA A 130 15.13 2.01 -9.87
C ALA A 130 14.52 1.78 -8.49
N LEU A 131 13.48 0.93 -8.38
CA LEU A 131 12.87 0.60 -7.08
C LEU A 131 13.88 0.02 -6.09
N TRP A 132 14.68 -0.97 -6.52
CA TRP A 132 15.68 -1.59 -5.65
C TRP A 132 16.81 -0.63 -5.28
N GLU A 133 17.24 0.23 -6.21
CA GLU A 133 18.21 1.30 -5.94
C GLU A 133 17.67 2.27 -4.88
N GLU A 134 16.40 2.69 -4.98
CA GLU A 134 15.77 3.59 -4.02
C GLU A 134 15.57 2.96 -2.64
N ILE A 135 15.25 1.66 -2.57
CA ILE A 135 15.20 0.90 -1.31
C ILE A 135 16.58 0.85 -0.67
N ALA A 136 17.62 0.47 -1.44
CA ALA A 136 18.99 0.32 -0.93
C ALA A 136 19.54 1.65 -0.37
N LYS A 137 19.24 2.78 -1.02
CA LYS A 137 19.63 4.12 -0.52
C LYS A 137 18.98 4.50 0.81
N ARG A 138 17.83 3.91 1.15
CA ARG A 138 16.98 4.29 2.30
C ARG A 138 16.99 3.29 3.44
N GLN A 139 17.59 2.12 3.23
CA GLN A 139 17.65 1.09 4.24
C GLN A 139 18.73 1.45 5.27
N ILE A 140 18.35 2.26 6.26
CA ILE A 140 19.23 2.66 7.37
C ILE A 140 19.13 1.58 8.46
N TYR A 141 19.95 0.54 8.30
CA TYR A 141 20.19 -0.58 9.23
C TYR A 141 18.98 -1.49 9.57
N LEU A 142 19.18 -2.80 9.38
CA LEU A 142 18.27 -3.89 9.76
C LEU A 142 18.13 -4.01 11.29
#